data_AF-B0N5H4-F1
#
_entry.id   AF-B0N5H4-F1
#
_cell.length_a   1.000
_cell.length_b   1.000
_cell.length_c   1.000
_cell.angle_alpha   90.00
_cell.angle_beta   90.00
_cell.angle_gamma   90.00
#
_symmetry.space_group_name_H-M   'P 1'
#
loop_
_entity.id
_entity.type
_entity.pdbx_description
1 polymer ?
#
loop_
_entity_poly.entity_id
_entity_poly.type
_entity_poly.pdbx_seq_one_letter_code
_entity_poly.pdbx_strand_id
1 'polypeptide(L)'
;MIMLKRVYNQNRCTGCGICTINCPQKILKISNGHCVITDFDKCTRCPRCQICQQVCPYLAIEFKNEEKSTFPVLLKGVTIPFHTGCYQGMIERLLAEVCEAMKLENKLVIFKSKDARFEINVEIYGSDNYLKDALEYKHNHPEKIVVVYYTDEEPWQHKQAISDFKELDNTPITIFHMLNYFSNLKLKPTSDEYAIDLCEILCISKDAALVARGSFTDIKRITEVKRYMKEAIGHQLEANGYTFLELTLPCHWRLLDKPQGTITSLQVIENIEWFKNIINKMYPLKKYK
;
A
#
# COMPACT_ATOMS: atom_id res chain seq x y z
N MET A 1 12.66 32.62 -3.15
CA MET A 1 12.31 31.31 -2.53
C MET A 1 10.90 30.98 -2.97
N ILE A 2 10.70 29.84 -3.63
CA ILE A 2 9.40 29.46 -4.19
C ILE A 2 8.45 29.14 -3.01
N MET A 3 7.37 29.90 -2.82
CA MET A 3 6.40 29.70 -1.74
C MET A 3 5.34 28.67 -2.13
N LEU A 4 5.52 27.44 -1.66
CA LEU A 4 4.50 26.38 -1.81
C LEU A 4 3.30 26.64 -0.90
N LYS A 5 2.10 26.64 -1.50
CA LYS A 5 0.83 26.74 -0.77
C LYS A 5 0.28 25.37 -0.45
N ARG A 6 -0.08 25.14 0.82
CA ARG A 6 -0.85 23.97 1.22
C ARG A 6 -2.29 24.08 0.74
N VAL A 7 -2.76 23.07 0.03
CA VAL A 7 -4.16 22.87 -0.35
C VAL A 7 -4.66 21.61 0.32
N TYR A 8 -5.86 21.69 0.89
CA TYR A 8 -6.51 20.58 1.58
C TYR A 8 -7.85 20.26 0.91
N ASN A 9 -8.02 19.01 0.48
CA ASN A 9 -9.28 18.51 -0.06
C ASN A 9 -9.90 17.55 0.96
N GLN A 10 -10.90 18.04 1.67
CA GLN A 10 -11.58 17.29 2.72
C GLN A 10 -12.28 16.03 2.19
N ASN A 11 -12.85 16.08 0.97
CA ASN A 11 -13.52 14.93 0.35
C ASN A 11 -12.57 13.78 0.05
N ARG A 12 -11.25 14.03 0.01
CA ARG A 12 -10.24 12.99 -0.13
C ARG A 12 -9.68 12.48 1.18
N CYS A 13 -9.98 13.14 2.30
CA CYS A 13 -9.43 12.76 3.59
C CYS A 13 -10.30 11.68 4.23
N THR A 14 -9.78 10.45 4.25
CA THR A 14 -10.44 9.34 4.96
C THR A 14 -10.29 9.41 6.47
N GLY A 15 -9.48 10.33 7.01
CA GLY A 15 -9.22 10.38 8.46
C GLY A 15 -8.29 9.27 8.96
N CYS A 16 -7.47 8.66 8.10
CA CYS A 16 -6.56 7.56 8.47
C CYS A 16 -5.55 7.91 9.57
N GLY A 17 -5.12 9.18 9.65
CA GLY A 17 -4.20 9.64 10.70
C GLY A 17 -2.72 9.39 10.45
N ILE A 18 -2.34 8.80 9.32
CA ILE A 18 -0.91 8.60 8.99
C ILE A 18 -0.10 9.91 8.97
N CYS A 19 -0.73 11.00 8.53
CA CYS A 19 -0.11 12.33 8.55
C CYS A 19 0.09 12.88 9.97
N THR A 20 -0.76 12.49 10.93
CA THR A 20 -0.64 12.97 12.32
C THR A 20 0.58 12.36 12.99
N ILE A 21 0.83 11.07 12.76
CA ILE A 21 1.99 10.38 13.36
C ILE A 21 3.33 10.75 12.69
N ASN A 22 3.31 11.13 11.42
CA ASN A 22 4.51 11.51 10.67
C ASN A 22 4.80 13.02 10.73
N CYS A 23 3.97 13.81 11.42
CA CYS A 23 4.18 15.26 11.51
C CYS A 23 5.25 15.58 12.57
N PRO A 24 6.46 16.04 12.18
CA PRO A 24 7.52 16.34 13.16
C PRO A 24 7.16 17.50 14.09
N GLN A 25 6.28 18.40 13.65
CA GLN A 25 5.82 19.55 14.43
C GLN A 25 4.65 19.20 15.37
N LYS A 26 4.06 18.00 15.24
CA LYS A 26 2.88 17.56 16.02
C LYS A 26 1.69 18.53 15.95
N ILE A 27 1.46 19.10 14.76
CA ILE A 27 0.41 20.12 14.52
C ILE A 27 -0.82 19.60 13.77
N LEU A 28 -0.93 18.29 13.61
CA LEU A 28 -2.04 17.64 12.90
C LEU A 28 -2.76 16.69 13.86
N LYS A 29 -4.09 16.70 13.83
CA LYS A 29 -4.95 15.75 14.56
C LYS A 29 -6.10 15.25 13.69
N ILE A 30 -6.71 14.13 14.08
CA ILE A 30 -7.98 13.69 13.49
C ILE A 30 -9.15 14.25 14.31
N SER A 31 -10.10 14.88 13.63
CA SER A 31 -11.33 15.43 14.20
C SER A 31 -12.46 15.31 13.18
N ASN A 32 -13.61 14.80 13.60
CA ASN A 32 -14.79 14.59 12.74
C ASN A 32 -14.47 13.85 11.42
N GLY A 33 -13.71 12.74 11.52
CA GLY A 33 -13.32 11.93 10.36
C GLY A 33 -12.23 12.53 9.47
N HIS A 34 -11.66 13.68 9.83
CA HIS A 34 -10.76 14.43 8.94
C HIS A 34 -9.51 14.94 9.65
N CYS A 35 -8.45 15.15 8.88
CA CYS A 35 -7.23 15.78 9.38
C CYS A 35 -7.43 17.29 9.51
N VAL A 36 -7.16 17.83 10.70
CA VAL A 36 -7.20 19.27 10.98
C VAL A 36 -5.86 19.76 11.52
N ILE A 37 -5.56 21.03 11.29
CA ILE A 37 -4.38 21.70 11.84
C ILE A 37 -4.72 22.22 13.24
N THR A 38 -3.83 21.99 14.21
CA THR A 38 -3.95 22.55 15.57
C THR A 38 -3.19 23.85 15.77
N ASP A 39 -2.20 24.15 14.92
CA ASP A 39 -1.34 25.34 14.99
C ASP A 39 -0.99 25.81 13.57
N PHE A 40 -1.73 26.82 13.08
CA PHE A 40 -1.60 27.33 11.72
C PHE A 40 -0.28 28.09 11.49
N ASP A 41 0.24 28.77 12.51
CA ASP A 41 1.49 29.54 12.41
C ASP A 41 2.70 28.62 12.21
N LYS A 42 2.73 27.47 12.89
CA LYS A 42 3.71 26.43 12.61
C LYS A 42 3.50 25.79 11.24
N CYS A 43 2.26 25.59 10.81
CA CYS A 43 1.96 25.02 9.49
C CYS A 43 2.45 25.92 8.34
N THR A 44 2.27 27.22 8.47
CA THR A 44 2.68 28.20 7.44
C THR A 44 4.21 28.25 7.27
N ARG A 45 4.96 27.94 8.33
CA ARG A 45 6.43 27.78 8.31
C ARG A 45 6.91 26.38 7.90
N CYS A 46 5.98 25.44 7.70
CA CYS A 46 6.22 24.01 7.42
C CYS A 46 6.43 23.59 5.95
N PRO A 47 6.28 24.42 4.88
CA PRO A 47 6.28 23.89 3.50
C PRO A 47 7.60 23.25 3.05
N ARG A 48 8.65 23.28 3.89
CA ARG A 48 9.94 22.63 3.63
C ARG A 48 9.92 21.11 3.77
N CYS A 49 9.09 20.50 4.64
CA CYS A 49 9.15 19.04 4.85
C CYS A 49 8.16 18.24 4.00
N GLN A 50 6.95 18.75 3.76
CA GLN A 50 5.90 18.13 2.92
C GLN A 50 5.53 16.68 3.28
N ILE A 51 5.92 16.20 4.47
CA ILE A 51 5.76 14.79 4.86
C ILE A 51 4.28 14.38 4.84
N CYS A 52 3.38 15.25 5.30
CA CYS A 52 1.95 14.95 5.32
C CYS A 52 1.34 14.75 3.94
N GLN A 53 1.87 15.38 2.88
CA GLN A 53 1.51 15.05 1.50
C GLN A 53 2.09 13.69 1.12
N GLN A 54 3.37 13.46 1.38
CA GLN A 54 4.06 12.22 1.00
C GLN A 54 3.40 10.97 1.59
N VAL A 55 2.88 11.05 2.81
CA VAL A 55 2.19 9.92 3.46
C VAL A 55 0.68 9.87 3.22
N CYS A 56 0.07 10.83 2.50
CA CYS A 56 -1.40 10.88 2.35
C CYS A 56 -1.92 9.89 1.27
N PRO A 57 -2.72 8.86 1.62
CA PRO A 57 -3.14 7.83 0.66
C PRO A 57 -3.84 8.38 -0.59
N TYR A 58 -4.69 9.38 -0.41
CA TYR A 58 -5.51 9.96 -1.49
C TYR A 58 -5.12 11.40 -1.82
N LEU A 59 -3.91 11.84 -1.43
CA LEU A 59 -3.42 13.21 -1.63
C LEU A 59 -4.46 14.28 -1.25
N ALA A 60 -5.10 14.09 -0.10
CA ALA A 60 -5.97 15.10 0.51
C ALA A 60 -5.19 16.36 0.92
N ILE A 61 -3.87 16.24 1.12
CA ILE A 61 -2.98 17.36 1.41
C ILE A 61 -1.98 17.47 0.25
N GLU A 62 -1.95 18.62 -0.41
CA GLU A 62 -1.02 18.94 -1.50
C GLU A 62 -0.29 20.26 -1.18
N PHE A 63 0.98 20.36 -1.55
CA PHE A 63 1.80 21.56 -1.54
C PHE A 63 2.12 21.88 -3.01
N LYS A 64 1.54 22.96 -3.53
CA LYS A 64 1.70 23.34 -4.93
C LYS A 64 1.99 24.83 -5.10
N ASN A 65 2.64 25.16 -6.20
CA ASN A 65 2.65 26.51 -6.77
C ASN A 65 1.64 26.57 -7.92
N GLU A 66 1.45 27.73 -8.53
CA GLU A 66 0.36 27.99 -9.49
C GLU A 66 0.34 27.10 -10.74
N GLU A 67 1.37 26.28 -11.00
CA GLU A 67 1.40 25.35 -12.13
C GLU A 67 1.78 23.91 -11.72
N LYS A 68 0.87 22.98 -12.00
CA LYS A 68 0.92 21.51 -11.85
C LYS A 68 0.61 20.96 -10.44
N SER A 69 -0.50 20.21 -10.38
CA SER A 69 -0.82 19.31 -9.26
C SER A 69 0.14 18.12 -9.27
N THR A 70 0.51 17.64 -8.08
CA THR A 70 1.28 16.40 -7.90
C THR A 70 0.37 15.17 -7.87
N PHE A 71 -0.91 15.32 -8.18
CA PHE A 71 -1.89 14.24 -8.15
C PHE A 71 -1.73 13.34 -9.38
N PRO A 72 -1.53 12.02 -9.20
CA PRO A 72 -1.43 11.09 -10.32
C PRO A 72 -2.68 11.14 -11.20
N VAL A 73 -2.49 11.24 -12.51
CA VAL A 73 -3.54 11.13 -13.52
C VAL A 73 -4.26 9.78 -13.40
N LEU A 74 -3.51 8.72 -13.06
CA LEU A 74 -4.05 7.38 -12.82
C LEU A 74 -4.98 7.30 -11.60
N LEU A 75 -5.02 8.31 -10.74
CA LEU A 75 -5.99 8.39 -9.63
C LEU A 75 -7.18 9.31 -9.93
N LYS A 76 -7.24 9.95 -11.10
CA LYS A 76 -8.28 10.93 -11.41
C LYS A 76 -9.65 10.28 -11.45
N GLY A 77 -10.54 10.69 -10.55
CA GLY A 77 -11.91 10.16 -10.50
C GLY A 77 -12.06 8.80 -9.82
N VAL A 78 -10.98 8.24 -9.25
CA VAL A 78 -11.04 7.02 -8.44
C VAL A 78 -11.95 7.22 -7.24
N THR A 79 -12.79 6.22 -6.93
CA THR A 79 -13.73 6.29 -5.82
C THR A 79 -12.97 6.11 -4.51
N ILE A 80 -13.12 7.05 -3.59
CA ILE A 80 -12.53 6.94 -2.26
C ILE A 80 -13.44 6.05 -1.41
N PRO A 81 -12.90 5.06 -0.69
CA PRO A 81 -13.71 4.10 0.04
C PRO A 81 -14.51 4.80 1.14
N PHE A 82 -15.73 4.31 1.36
CA PHE A 82 -16.70 4.91 2.27
C PHE A 82 -16.31 4.81 3.75
N HIS A 83 -15.32 3.99 4.10
CA HIS A 83 -14.98 3.71 5.49
C HIS A 83 -13.85 4.61 6.03
N THR A 84 -14.14 5.31 7.12
CA THR A 84 -13.23 6.24 7.81
C THR A 84 -11.96 5.54 8.26
N GLY A 85 -10.81 5.98 7.78
CA GLY A 85 -9.52 5.48 8.19
C GLY A 85 -8.89 4.51 7.21
N CYS A 86 -9.46 4.34 6.03
CA CYS A 86 -8.85 3.52 4.99
C CYS A 86 -7.45 4.03 4.61
N TYR A 87 -6.48 3.13 4.62
CA TYR A 87 -5.10 3.34 4.19
C TYR A 87 -4.78 2.70 2.82
N GLN A 88 -5.68 1.87 2.29
CA GLN A 88 -5.43 1.05 1.10
C GLN A 88 -5.03 1.86 -0.13
N GLY A 89 -5.56 3.07 -0.27
CA GLY A 89 -5.17 4.01 -1.32
C GLY A 89 -3.69 4.35 -1.37
N MET A 90 -2.90 4.05 -0.31
CA MET A 90 -1.45 4.17 -0.38
C MET A 90 -0.86 3.28 -1.47
N ILE A 91 -1.33 2.04 -1.60
CA ILE A 91 -0.78 1.09 -2.59
C ILE A 91 -1.13 1.56 -4.00
N GLU A 92 -2.41 1.88 -4.21
CA GLU A 92 -2.95 2.43 -5.46
C GLU A 92 -2.16 3.67 -5.88
N ARG A 93 -1.95 4.61 -4.94
CA ARG A 93 -1.17 5.84 -5.16
C ARG A 93 0.28 5.57 -5.47
N LEU A 94 0.97 4.73 -4.69
CA LEU A 94 2.39 4.47 -4.92
C LEU A 94 2.61 3.78 -6.27
N LEU A 95 1.75 2.83 -6.63
CA LEU A 95 1.78 2.19 -7.95
C LEU A 95 1.54 3.19 -9.07
N ALA A 96 0.52 4.05 -8.93
CA ALA A 96 0.23 5.11 -9.88
C ALA A 96 1.42 6.06 -10.09
N GLU A 97 2.03 6.54 -8.99
CA GLU A 97 3.20 7.41 -9.04
C GLU A 97 4.42 6.73 -9.69
N VAL A 98 4.64 5.43 -9.43
CA VAL A 98 5.73 4.67 -10.06
C VAL A 98 5.46 4.46 -11.54
N CYS A 99 4.23 4.09 -11.91
CA CYS A 99 3.80 3.85 -13.28
C CYS A 99 3.96 5.11 -14.15
N GLU A 100 3.49 6.27 -13.68
CA GLU A 100 3.64 7.55 -14.38
C GLU A 100 5.10 8.00 -14.48
N ALA A 101 5.88 7.83 -13.41
CA ALA A 101 7.31 8.17 -13.43
C ALA A 101 8.10 7.31 -14.44
N MET A 102 7.63 6.10 -14.71
CA MET A 102 8.22 5.17 -15.68
C MET A 102 7.56 5.24 -17.07
N LYS A 103 6.51 6.05 -17.25
CA LYS A 103 5.72 6.19 -18.48
C LYS A 103 5.09 4.87 -18.95
N LEU A 104 4.48 4.15 -18.02
CA LEU A 104 3.91 2.81 -18.23
C LEU A 104 2.38 2.77 -18.16
N GLU A 105 1.71 3.92 -18.20
CA GLU A 105 0.27 4.08 -17.99
C GLU A 105 -0.56 3.18 -18.93
N ASN A 106 -0.14 3.09 -20.21
CA ASN A 106 -0.82 2.27 -21.23
C ASN A 106 -0.38 0.79 -21.25
N LYS A 107 0.57 0.41 -20.39
CA LYS A 107 1.13 -0.94 -20.31
C LYS A 107 0.71 -1.68 -19.05
N LEU A 108 0.36 -0.96 -17.99
CA LEU A 108 0.00 -1.55 -16.71
C LEU A 108 -1.38 -2.22 -16.77
N VAL A 109 -1.44 -3.46 -16.31
CA VAL A 109 -2.65 -4.28 -16.21
C VAL A 109 -2.68 -4.90 -14.81
N ILE A 110 -3.85 -4.88 -14.18
CA ILE A 110 -4.02 -5.40 -12.82
C ILE A 110 -4.97 -6.59 -12.81
N PHE A 111 -4.57 -7.66 -12.14
CA PHE A 111 -5.40 -8.82 -11.86
C PHE A 111 -5.68 -8.89 -10.37
N LYS A 112 -6.92 -9.16 -9.99
CA LYS A 112 -7.36 -9.23 -8.59
C LYS A 112 -8.56 -10.16 -8.44
N SER A 113 -8.87 -10.52 -7.19
CA SER A 113 -10.19 -11.09 -6.86
C SER A 113 -11.32 -10.15 -7.31
N LYS A 114 -12.49 -10.71 -7.65
CA LYS A 114 -13.71 -9.93 -7.96
C LYS A 114 -14.07 -8.96 -6.83
N ASP A 115 -13.95 -9.42 -5.59
CA ASP A 115 -14.37 -8.68 -4.39
C ASP A 115 -13.30 -7.73 -3.87
N ALA A 116 -12.04 -7.94 -4.24
CA ALA A 116 -10.95 -7.08 -3.82
C ALA A 116 -11.11 -5.68 -4.44
N ARG A 117 -11.08 -4.62 -3.62
CA ARG A 117 -10.97 -3.25 -4.14
C ARG A 117 -9.54 -3.00 -4.62
N PHE A 118 -9.37 -2.52 -5.85
CA PHE A 118 -8.14 -1.88 -6.30
C PHE A 118 -8.50 -0.98 -7.47
N GLU A 119 -8.38 0.33 -7.28
CA GLU A 119 -8.87 1.30 -8.27
C GLU A 119 -7.78 2.29 -8.66
N ILE A 120 -7.28 2.15 -9.89
CA ILE A 120 -6.53 3.16 -10.63
C ILE A 120 -6.99 3.11 -12.10
N ASN A 121 -6.78 4.17 -12.87
CA ASN A 121 -7.24 4.30 -14.25
C ASN A 121 -6.37 3.50 -15.24
N VAL A 122 -6.39 2.17 -15.13
CA VAL A 122 -5.72 1.20 -16.02
C VAL A 122 -6.65 0.03 -16.33
N GLU A 123 -6.22 -0.91 -17.15
CA GLU A 123 -6.94 -2.17 -17.37
C GLU A 123 -6.92 -3.01 -16.09
N ILE A 124 -8.09 -3.37 -15.56
CA ILE A 124 -8.23 -4.17 -14.34
C ILE A 124 -9.18 -5.35 -14.61
N TYR A 125 -8.71 -6.56 -14.31
CA TYR A 125 -9.47 -7.79 -14.43
C TYR A 125 -9.74 -8.39 -13.05
N GLY A 126 -11.02 -8.69 -12.79
CA GLY A 126 -11.48 -9.35 -11.58
C GLY A 126 -11.96 -10.76 -11.87
N SER A 127 -11.35 -11.78 -11.28
CA SER A 127 -11.79 -13.18 -11.42
C SER A 127 -11.51 -13.99 -10.17
N ASP A 128 -12.06 -15.21 -10.10
CA ASP A 128 -11.79 -16.11 -8.97
C ASP A 128 -10.43 -16.82 -9.14
N ASN A 129 -9.93 -16.95 -10.38
CA ASN A 129 -8.65 -17.57 -10.74
C ASN A 129 -7.61 -16.52 -11.17
N TYR A 130 -7.68 -15.31 -10.60
CA TYR A 130 -6.96 -14.13 -11.07
C TYR A 130 -5.44 -14.29 -11.16
N LEU A 131 -4.80 -15.12 -10.33
CA LEU A 131 -3.37 -15.42 -10.48
C LEU A 131 -3.08 -16.20 -11.77
N LYS A 132 -3.87 -17.25 -12.04
CA LYS A 132 -3.73 -18.07 -13.26
C LYS A 132 -4.01 -17.24 -14.51
N ASP A 133 -5.07 -16.44 -14.47
CA ASP A 133 -5.45 -15.55 -15.57
C ASP A 133 -4.35 -14.51 -15.84
N ALA A 134 -3.68 -14.00 -14.80
CA ALA A 134 -2.57 -13.07 -14.94
C ALA A 134 -1.34 -13.71 -15.60
N LEU A 135 -1.00 -14.95 -15.23
CA LEU A 135 0.10 -15.70 -15.84
C LEU A 135 -0.17 -15.94 -17.32
N GLU A 136 -1.36 -16.45 -17.66
CA GLU A 136 -1.78 -16.67 -19.05
C GLU A 136 -1.78 -15.36 -19.86
N TYR A 137 -2.32 -14.29 -19.29
CA TYR A 137 -2.30 -12.97 -19.93
C TYR A 137 -0.87 -12.49 -20.17
N LYS A 138 0.05 -12.64 -19.20
CA LYS A 138 1.43 -12.22 -19.37
C LYS A 138 2.17 -13.01 -20.46
N HIS A 139 1.88 -14.30 -20.60
CA HIS A 139 2.42 -15.10 -21.71
C HIS A 139 1.95 -14.61 -23.08
N ASN A 140 0.66 -14.26 -23.19
CA ASN A 140 0.07 -13.77 -24.43
C ASN A 140 0.41 -12.31 -24.74
N HIS A 141 0.77 -11.53 -23.71
CA HIS A 141 1.07 -10.09 -23.77
C HIS A 141 2.39 -9.76 -23.07
N PRO A 142 3.55 -10.24 -23.60
CA PRO A 142 4.84 -10.06 -22.95
C PRO A 142 5.24 -8.58 -22.78
N GLU A 143 4.70 -7.67 -23.59
CA GLU A 143 4.94 -6.22 -23.53
C GLU A 143 4.20 -5.50 -22.39
N LYS A 144 3.15 -6.13 -21.83
CA LYS A 144 2.34 -5.57 -20.74
C LYS A 144 3.03 -5.72 -19.40
N ILE A 145 2.79 -4.78 -18.49
CA ILE A 145 3.22 -4.86 -17.09
C ILE A 145 2.05 -5.40 -16.28
N VAL A 146 2.16 -6.63 -15.83
CA VAL A 146 1.11 -7.34 -15.09
C VAL A 146 1.39 -7.25 -13.60
N VAL A 147 0.44 -6.67 -12.87
CA VAL A 147 0.44 -6.65 -11.39
C VAL A 147 -0.71 -7.52 -10.88
N VAL A 148 -0.40 -8.47 -10.01
CA VAL A 148 -1.39 -9.29 -9.32
C VAL A 148 -1.60 -8.74 -7.92
N TYR A 149 -2.79 -8.23 -7.63
CA TYR A 149 -3.20 -7.81 -6.30
C TYR A 149 -3.85 -8.98 -5.58
N TYR A 150 -3.05 -9.66 -4.75
CA TYR A 150 -3.44 -10.87 -4.02
C TYR A 150 -3.64 -10.50 -2.55
N THR A 151 -4.76 -10.89 -1.93
CA THR A 151 -5.11 -10.45 -0.58
C THR A 151 -5.41 -11.60 0.38
N ASP A 152 -4.74 -11.58 1.53
CA ASP A 152 -5.06 -12.46 2.66
C ASP A 152 -5.83 -11.67 3.72
N GLU A 153 -7.12 -11.91 3.79
CA GLU A 153 -8.03 -11.31 4.77
C GLU A 153 -8.35 -12.26 5.93
N GLU A 154 -8.23 -13.57 5.67
CA GLU A 154 -8.44 -14.65 6.64
C GLU A 154 -7.28 -15.66 6.60
N PRO A 155 -7.00 -16.38 7.70
CA PRO A 155 -5.87 -17.33 7.77
C PRO A 155 -5.89 -18.43 6.69
N TRP A 156 -7.06 -18.84 6.21
CA TRP A 156 -7.16 -19.86 5.17
C TRP A 156 -6.71 -19.36 3.79
N GLN A 157 -6.84 -18.06 3.50
CA GLN A 157 -6.36 -17.47 2.24
C GLN A 157 -4.85 -17.47 2.18
N HIS A 158 -4.18 -17.26 3.32
CA HIS A 158 -2.73 -17.38 3.41
C HIS A 158 -2.24 -18.81 3.13
N LYS A 159 -2.98 -19.82 3.60
CA LYS A 159 -2.72 -21.24 3.26
C LYS A 159 -2.84 -21.49 1.76
N GLN A 160 -3.83 -20.89 1.10
CA GLN A 160 -3.96 -20.96 -0.35
C GLN A 160 -2.79 -20.26 -1.06
N ALA A 161 -2.41 -19.06 -0.62
CA ALA A 161 -1.30 -18.30 -1.18
C ALA A 161 0.02 -19.10 -1.16
N ILE A 162 0.25 -19.89 -0.11
CA ILE A 162 1.41 -20.79 -0.03
C ILE A 162 1.38 -21.88 -1.10
N SER A 163 0.21 -22.43 -1.41
CA SER A 163 0.07 -23.41 -2.49
C SER A 163 0.34 -22.74 -3.83
N ASP A 164 -0.35 -21.62 -4.08
CA ASP A 164 -0.31 -20.90 -5.34
C ASP A 164 1.10 -20.40 -5.67
N PHE A 165 1.80 -19.80 -4.71
CA PHE A 165 3.11 -19.20 -4.96
C PHE A 165 4.27 -20.19 -5.03
N LYS A 166 4.09 -21.41 -4.51
CA LYS A 166 5.07 -22.50 -4.70
C LYS A 166 5.08 -23.03 -6.14
N GLU A 167 3.98 -22.85 -6.87
CA GLU A 167 3.83 -23.30 -8.26
C GLU A 167 4.23 -22.22 -9.29
N LEU A 168 4.67 -21.03 -8.83
CA LEU A 168 5.15 -19.97 -9.72
C LEU A 168 6.39 -20.40 -10.49
N ASP A 169 6.35 -20.16 -11.80
CA ASP A 169 7.50 -20.27 -12.70
C ASP A 169 8.18 -18.90 -12.89
N ASN A 170 9.09 -18.79 -13.86
CA ASN A 170 9.82 -17.55 -14.13
C ASN A 170 9.01 -16.50 -14.92
N THR A 171 7.69 -16.63 -15.03
CA THR A 171 6.87 -15.66 -15.74
C THR A 171 7.01 -14.28 -15.09
N PRO A 172 7.41 -13.24 -15.83
CA PRO A 172 7.71 -11.93 -15.24
C PRO A 172 6.41 -11.19 -14.94
N ILE A 173 5.82 -11.48 -13.79
CA ILE A 173 4.71 -10.71 -13.18
C ILE A 173 5.18 -10.06 -11.87
N THR A 174 4.42 -9.08 -11.39
CA THR A 174 4.64 -8.48 -10.07
C THR A 174 3.46 -8.77 -9.17
N ILE A 175 3.70 -9.46 -8.07
CA ILE A 175 2.68 -9.83 -7.09
C ILE A 175 2.75 -8.83 -5.94
N PHE A 176 1.66 -8.11 -5.71
CA PHE A 176 1.42 -7.35 -4.50
C PHE A 176 0.56 -8.22 -3.58
N HIS A 177 1.21 -8.85 -2.62
CA HIS A 177 0.58 -9.71 -1.64
C HIS A 177 0.24 -8.92 -0.39
N MET A 178 -1.05 -8.77 -0.11
CA MET A 178 -1.55 -8.00 1.02
C MET A 178 -1.81 -8.89 2.22
N LEU A 179 -0.98 -8.73 3.23
CA LEU A 179 -1.06 -9.48 4.48
C LEU A 179 -1.93 -8.71 5.48
N ASN A 180 -3.23 -9.04 5.55
CA ASN A 180 -4.23 -8.29 6.30
C ASN A 180 -5.13 -9.13 7.22
N TYR A 181 -4.78 -10.39 7.48
CA TYR A 181 -5.60 -11.32 8.26
C TYR A 181 -5.34 -11.29 9.77
N PHE A 182 -4.68 -10.25 10.30
CA PHE A 182 -4.28 -10.14 11.72
C PHE A 182 -5.43 -9.84 12.69
N SER A 183 -6.69 -10.02 12.26
CA SER A 183 -7.91 -9.60 12.97
C SER A 183 -7.98 -10.14 14.40
N ASN A 184 -7.62 -11.41 14.58
CA ASN A 184 -7.67 -12.11 15.85
C ASN A 184 -6.36 -12.04 16.65
N LEU A 185 -5.26 -11.59 16.03
CA LEU A 185 -3.93 -11.64 16.65
C LEU A 185 -3.82 -10.72 17.88
N LYS A 186 -4.56 -9.61 17.92
CA LYS A 186 -4.66 -8.78 19.13
C LYS A 186 -5.25 -9.54 20.32
N LEU A 187 -6.24 -10.40 20.07
CA LEU A 187 -6.91 -11.19 21.11
C LEU A 187 -6.19 -12.51 21.40
N LYS A 188 -5.46 -13.05 20.41
CA LYS A 188 -4.72 -14.31 20.47
C LYS A 188 -3.26 -14.12 20.03
N PRO A 189 -2.44 -13.40 20.81
CA PRO A 189 -1.07 -13.01 20.42
C PRO A 189 -0.08 -14.18 20.26
N THR A 190 -0.46 -15.38 20.70
CA THR A 190 0.36 -16.61 20.63
C THR A 190 -0.21 -17.64 19.65
N SER A 191 -1.06 -17.23 18.70
CA SER A 191 -1.61 -18.17 17.70
C SER A 191 -0.57 -18.54 16.64
N ASP A 192 -0.40 -19.83 16.39
CA ASP A 192 0.48 -20.37 15.34
C ASP A 192 -0.11 -20.22 13.92
N GLU A 193 -1.34 -19.70 13.80
CA GLU A 193 -2.00 -19.44 12.51
C GLU A 193 -1.31 -18.34 11.67
N TYR A 194 -0.37 -17.60 12.27
CA TYR A 194 0.30 -16.42 11.70
C TYR A 194 1.81 -16.63 11.48
N ALA A 195 2.24 -17.87 11.24
CA ALA A 195 3.65 -18.26 11.34
C ALA A 195 4.30 -18.69 10.01
N ILE A 196 3.62 -18.59 8.87
CA ILE A 196 4.23 -18.98 7.59
C ILE A 196 4.71 -17.74 6.86
N ASP A 197 5.98 -17.80 6.44
CA ASP A 197 6.73 -16.65 5.99
C ASP A 197 7.01 -16.79 4.48
N LEU A 198 6.08 -16.30 3.65
CA LEU A 198 6.14 -16.46 2.18
C LEU A 198 7.42 -15.84 1.59
N CYS A 199 7.89 -14.71 2.13
CA CYS A 199 9.12 -14.09 1.65
C CYS A 199 10.33 -15.02 1.82
N GLU A 200 10.42 -15.74 2.94
CA GLU A 200 11.49 -16.68 3.27
C GLU A 200 11.43 -17.93 2.37
N ILE A 201 10.23 -18.35 2.00
CA ILE A 201 10.03 -19.46 1.06
C ILE A 201 10.37 -19.04 -0.38
N LEU A 202 9.94 -17.85 -0.81
CA LEU A 202 10.10 -17.43 -2.19
C LEU A 202 11.50 -16.89 -2.49
N CYS A 203 12.24 -16.39 -1.48
CA CYS A 203 13.59 -15.87 -1.71
C CYS A 203 14.61 -16.94 -2.13
N ILE A 204 14.35 -18.22 -1.82
CA ILE A 204 15.18 -19.34 -2.28
C ILE A 204 14.84 -19.79 -3.70
N SER A 205 13.70 -19.35 -4.27
CA SER A 205 13.35 -19.70 -5.64
C SER A 205 14.33 -19.07 -6.61
N LYS A 206 14.80 -19.85 -7.59
CA LYS A 206 15.62 -19.36 -8.71
C LYS A 206 14.83 -18.44 -9.65
N ASP A 207 13.51 -18.61 -9.68
CA ASP A 207 12.59 -17.95 -10.62
C ASP A 207 12.08 -16.59 -10.10
N ALA A 208 12.25 -16.32 -8.80
CA ALA A 208 12.00 -15.01 -8.20
C ALA A 208 13.13 -14.03 -8.53
N ALA A 209 12.82 -12.87 -9.12
CA ALA A 209 13.80 -11.82 -9.38
C ALA A 209 13.98 -10.85 -8.19
N LEU A 210 12.90 -10.61 -7.44
CA LEU A 210 12.85 -9.74 -6.26
C LEU A 210 11.86 -10.33 -5.26
N VAL A 211 12.26 -10.39 -4.00
CA VAL A 211 11.37 -10.72 -2.88
C VAL A 211 11.58 -9.69 -1.80
N ALA A 212 10.53 -8.97 -1.42
CA ALA A 212 10.63 -7.95 -0.37
C ALA A 212 9.34 -7.85 0.44
N ARG A 213 9.51 -7.50 1.71
CA ARG A 213 8.41 -7.17 2.62
C ARG A 213 8.45 -5.71 3.01
N GLY A 214 7.31 -5.06 2.91
CA GLY A 214 7.14 -3.65 3.25
C GLY A 214 5.93 -3.38 4.12
N SER A 215 5.88 -2.18 4.69
CA SER A 215 4.74 -1.73 5.49
C SER A 215 4.45 -0.26 5.24
N PHE A 216 3.29 0.19 5.71
CA PHE A 216 2.84 1.57 5.59
C PHE A 216 2.80 2.29 6.95
N THR A 217 3.67 1.90 7.90
CA THR A 217 3.62 2.41 9.27
C THR A 217 4.19 3.82 9.46
N ASP A 218 5.03 4.29 8.53
CA ASP A 218 5.64 5.61 8.56
C ASP A 218 6.28 5.97 7.20
N ILE A 219 6.73 7.22 7.08
CA ILE A 219 7.32 7.76 5.85
C ILE A 219 8.52 6.96 5.34
N LYS A 220 9.35 6.40 6.25
CA LYS A 220 10.51 5.60 5.84
C LYS A 220 10.03 4.32 5.14
N ARG A 221 9.08 3.61 5.76
CA ARG A 221 8.54 2.36 5.21
C ARG A 221 7.76 2.58 3.92
N ILE A 222 6.98 3.65 3.84
CA ILE A 222 6.27 4.06 2.61
C ILE A 222 7.26 4.33 1.46
N THR A 223 8.36 5.02 1.75
CA THR A 223 9.41 5.30 0.76
C THR A 223 10.12 4.03 0.31
N GLU A 224 10.40 3.11 1.24
CA GLU A 224 10.97 1.78 0.94
C GLU A 224 10.04 0.97 0.02
N VAL A 225 8.73 0.91 0.33
CA VAL A 225 7.73 0.24 -0.51
C VAL A 225 7.71 0.82 -1.92
N LYS A 226 7.70 2.16 -2.06
CA LYS A 226 7.73 2.80 -3.38
C LYS A 226 8.97 2.41 -4.19
N ARG A 227 10.13 2.31 -3.51
CA ARG A 227 11.37 1.84 -4.15
C ARG A 227 11.25 0.38 -4.60
N TYR A 228 10.69 -0.50 -3.76
CA TYR A 228 10.45 -1.89 -4.13
C TYR A 228 9.49 -2.03 -5.30
N MET A 229 8.41 -1.25 -5.36
CA MET A 229 7.49 -1.23 -6.51
C MET A 229 8.21 -0.84 -7.81
N LYS A 230 9.06 0.19 -7.77
CA LYS A 230 9.86 0.61 -8.92
C LYS A 230 10.83 -0.49 -9.37
N GLU A 231 11.50 -1.13 -8.42
CA GLU A 231 12.44 -2.21 -8.69
C GLU A 231 11.74 -3.45 -9.25
N ALA A 232 10.58 -3.82 -8.70
CA ALA A 232 9.75 -4.93 -9.15
C ALA A 232 9.34 -4.78 -10.63
N ILE A 233 8.82 -3.59 -10.97
CA ILE A 233 8.45 -3.25 -12.35
C ILE A 233 9.67 -3.23 -13.26
N GLY A 234 10.83 -2.78 -12.77
CA GLY A 234 12.11 -2.84 -13.49
C GLY A 234 12.50 -4.27 -13.88
N HIS A 235 12.47 -5.20 -12.94
CA HIS A 235 12.72 -6.62 -13.24
C HIS A 235 11.72 -7.20 -14.24
N GLN A 236 10.47 -6.75 -14.20
CA GLN A 236 9.46 -7.18 -15.15
C GLN A 236 9.77 -6.72 -16.59
N LEU A 237 10.23 -5.47 -16.75
CA LEU A 237 10.65 -4.91 -18.04
C LEU A 237 11.85 -5.64 -18.64
N GLU A 238 12.73 -6.16 -17.79
CA GLU A 238 13.91 -6.94 -18.17
C GLU A 238 13.64 -8.44 -18.29
N ALA A 239 12.41 -8.89 -18.01
CA ALA A 239 12.02 -10.31 -18.00
C ALA A 239 12.89 -11.20 -17.09
N ASN A 240 13.28 -10.68 -15.92
CA ASN A 240 14.19 -11.34 -14.98
C ASN A 240 13.55 -12.45 -14.12
N GLY A 241 12.25 -12.69 -14.25
CA GLY A 241 11.47 -13.56 -13.36
C GLY A 241 10.35 -12.81 -12.64
N TYR A 242 9.56 -13.52 -11.83
CA TYR A 242 8.50 -12.89 -11.06
C TYR A 242 9.06 -12.05 -9.91
N THR A 243 8.28 -11.09 -9.45
CA THR A 243 8.63 -10.26 -8.30
C THR A 243 7.52 -10.32 -7.28
N PHE A 244 7.89 -10.41 -6.00
CA PHE A 244 6.95 -10.61 -4.91
C PHE A 244 7.15 -9.53 -3.85
N LEU A 245 6.12 -8.70 -3.66
CA LEU A 245 6.07 -7.67 -2.61
C LEU A 245 4.97 -8.04 -1.62
N GLU A 246 5.36 -8.47 -0.43
CA GLU A 246 4.44 -8.67 0.67
C GLU A 246 4.29 -7.38 1.48
N LEU A 247 3.05 -6.96 1.70
CA LEU A 247 2.71 -5.64 2.17
C LEU A 247 1.79 -5.73 3.38
N THR A 248 2.25 -5.21 4.52
CA THR A 248 1.45 -5.11 5.75
C THR A 248 0.89 -3.72 5.94
N LEU A 249 -0.38 -3.62 6.31
CA LEU A 249 -1.10 -2.35 6.39
C LEU A 249 -1.76 -2.16 7.75
N PRO A 250 -1.49 -1.04 8.46
CA PRO A 250 -2.07 -0.74 9.77
C PRO A 250 -3.55 -0.36 9.69
N CYS A 251 -4.39 -1.30 9.25
CA CYS A 251 -5.81 -1.09 8.98
C CYS A 251 -6.64 -1.35 10.25
N HIS A 252 -7.23 -0.29 10.81
CA HIS A 252 -8.13 -0.41 11.97
C HIS A 252 -9.34 -1.30 11.70
N TRP A 253 -9.87 -1.30 10.47
CA TRP A 253 -11.10 -2.03 10.13
C TRP A 253 -10.96 -3.54 10.12
N ARG A 254 -9.72 -4.05 10.09
CA ARG A 254 -9.46 -5.48 10.18
C ARG A 254 -9.37 -5.98 11.60
N LEU A 255 -9.33 -5.10 12.60
CA LEU A 255 -9.23 -5.50 13.99
C LEU A 255 -10.62 -5.83 14.56
N LEU A 256 -10.71 -6.85 15.41
CA LEU A 256 -11.98 -7.16 16.11
C LEU A 256 -12.42 -6.00 17.03
N ASP A 257 -11.46 -5.34 17.68
CA ASP A 257 -11.66 -4.18 18.54
C ASP A 257 -11.72 -2.84 17.77
N LYS A 258 -12.06 -2.87 16.47
CA LYS A 258 -12.07 -1.68 15.62
C LYS A 258 -12.97 -0.56 16.18
N PRO A 259 -12.57 0.71 16.01
CA PRO A 259 -13.41 1.84 16.41
C PRO A 259 -14.78 1.82 15.72
N GLN A 260 -15.85 2.06 16.48
CA GLN A 260 -17.23 2.13 15.97
C GLN A 260 -17.61 3.53 15.45
N GLY A 261 -16.70 4.52 15.61
CA GLY A 261 -16.92 5.90 15.21
C GLY A 261 -15.68 6.51 14.55
N THR A 262 -15.56 7.84 14.64
CA THR A 262 -14.36 8.53 14.16
C THR A 262 -13.13 8.04 14.89
N ILE A 263 -12.11 7.64 14.12
CA ILE A 263 -10.81 7.24 14.66
C ILE A 263 -10.11 8.47 15.26
N THR A 264 -9.59 8.33 16.48
CA THR A 264 -8.83 9.38 17.16
C THR A 264 -7.33 9.27 16.87
N SER A 265 -6.57 10.36 17.07
CA SER A 265 -5.11 10.32 16.91
C SER A 265 -4.43 9.31 17.85
N LEU A 266 -4.96 9.10 19.06
CA LEU A 266 -4.43 8.11 20.00
C LEU A 266 -4.60 6.69 19.45
N GLN A 267 -5.79 6.34 18.97
CA GLN A 267 -6.05 5.02 18.36
C GLN A 267 -5.19 4.76 17.12
N VAL A 268 -4.83 5.80 16.36
CA VAL A 268 -3.89 5.66 15.24
C VAL A 268 -2.50 5.32 15.74
N ILE A 269 -2.01 6.04 16.77
CA ILE A 269 -0.69 5.80 17.37
C ILE A 269 -0.63 4.37 17.92
N GLU A 270 -1.61 3.97 18.74
CA GLU A 270 -1.67 2.64 19.35
C GLU A 270 -1.68 1.52 18.31
N ASN A 271 -2.46 1.66 17.23
CA ASN A 271 -2.49 0.66 16.16
C ASN A 271 -1.13 0.57 15.44
N ILE A 272 -0.51 1.70 15.13
CA ILE A 272 0.80 1.73 14.46
C ILE A 272 1.89 1.12 15.36
N GLU A 273 1.88 1.44 16.64
CA GLU A 273 2.82 0.86 17.62
C GLU A 273 2.61 -0.65 17.76
N TRP A 274 1.36 -1.12 17.78
CA TRP A 274 1.06 -2.55 17.76
C TRP A 274 1.60 -3.23 16.48
N PHE A 275 1.37 -2.66 15.30
CA PHE A 275 1.95 -3.17 14.05
C PHE A 275 3.48 -3.21 14.11
N LYS A 276 4.12 -2.17 14.65
CA LYS A 276 5.60 -2.13 14.78
C LYS A 276 6.14 -3.16 15.76
N ASN A 277 5.46 -3.38 16.88
CA ASN A 277 5.95 -4.19 17.98
C ASN A 277 5.59 -5.66 17.87
N ILE A 278 4.50 -5.99 17.15
CA ILE A 278 3.99 -7.36 17.01
C ILE A 278 4.16 -7.81 15.56
N ILE A 279 3.43 -7.21 14.61
CA ILE A 279 3.40 -7.65 13.21
C ILE A 279 4.79 -7.60 12.58
N ASN A 280 5.49 -6.47 12.65
CA ASN A 280 6.80 -6.32 12.01
C ASN A 280 7.91 -7.15 12.68
N LYS A 281 7.67 -7.69 13.89
CA LYS A 281 8.60 -8.65 14.52
C LYS A 281 8.34 -10.07 14.02
N MET A 282 7.07 -10.43 13.85
CA MET A 282 6.66 -11.72 13.27
C MET A 282 6.98 -11.80 11.78
N TYR A 283 6.84 -10.67 11.07
CA TYR A 283 7.06 -10.53 9.64
C TYR A 283 8.11 -9.43 9.37
N PRO A 284 9.41 -9.75 9.43
CA PRO A 284 10.48 -8.75 9.33
C PRO A 284 10.46 -7.96 8.01
N LEU A 285 10.50 -6.63 8.11
CA LEU A 285 10.53 -5.75 6.94
C LEU A 285 11.95 -5.67 6.37
N LYS A 286 12.17 -6.27 5.19
CA LYS A 286 13.44 -6.21 4.46
C LYS A 286 13.27 -6.61 3.00
N LYS A 287 14.32 -6.36 2.22
CA LYS A 287 14.52 -7.02 0.93
C LYS A 287 15.18 -8.38 1.20
N TYR A 288 14.57 -9.45 0.71
CA TYR A 288 15.01 -10.83 0.88
C TYR A 288 15.85 -11.33 -0.29
N LYS A 289 15.49 -10.90 -1.51
CA LYS A 289 16.20 -11.17 -2.76
C LYS A 289 16.16 -9.94 -3.64
#